data_AF-A0A4R9J569-F1
#
_entry.id   AF-A0A4R9J569-F1
#
_cell.length_a   1.000
_cell.length_b   1.000
_cell.length_c   1.000
_cell.angle_alpha   90.00
_cell.angle_beta   90.00
_cell.angle_gamma   90.00
#
_symmetry.space_group_name_H-M   'P 1'
#
loop_
_entity.id
_entity.type
_entity.pdbx_description
1 polymer ?
#
loop_
_entity_poly.entity_id
_entity_poly.type
_entity_poly.pdbx_seq_one_letter_code
_entity_poly.pdbx_strand_id
1 'polypeptide(L)'
;MENWIFLSKPISAILAAWFYWDFYRRTYYSGQGSTFTTFAFFYGMIATGIALAWEVGVFDLFENYSIFSKAMLIGAIPEETSKAILIFIFLRQIKNSTNLADGLYFGLTLGAAFGCIENVFYSFKLDFWQGLLRSGTSLPLHTFSGGILGFFILKFLQSRRGNISGLDLISAFSFLIILHGFYNFLLIQGGLGTVYIPLILGLSFLTLELLVVQAEVTLPFELLQAEGLYVDDYSMIRKFSRYDSWLRAAQSKENIKEIPLLRDLSTIRSFISVLLFGVPIFCLNFYLFVPEWIPYYLANISSLEFITLFMEYPAWLGFLFLLRGMINPSFFRERILKIPLFLSVNLGPKGDEEPSLAYSLSRKGFYSPVIREPELNKVTTVSFYIAGRNFEKIPVVPVWKNFRPEDPDHESGALYRFPKIPWGLLAWRWFIRIKQQYRNTLDAFS
;
A
#
# COMPACT_ATOMS: atom_id res chain seq x y z
N MET A 1 5.43 -14.75 -42.72
CA MET A 1 5.75 -13.56 -41.91
C MET A 1 4.54 -13.11 -41.08
N GLU A 2 3.32 -13.14 -41.64
CA GLU A 2 2.08 -12.80 -40.90
C GLU A 2 1.84 -13.59 -39.60
N ASN A 3 2.07 -14.92 -39.59
CA ASN A 3 1.87 -15.72 -38.38
C ASN A 3 2.80 -15.32 -37.22
N TRP A 4 4.02 -14.86 -37.52
CA TRP A 4 4.97 -14.40 -36.49
C TRP A 4 4.55 -13.05 -35.88
N ILE A 5 4.01 -12.14 -36.70
CA ILE A 5 3.46 -10.86 -36.24
C ILE A 5 2.20 -11.10 -35.40
N PHE A 6 1.33 -12.01 -35.81
CA PHE A 6 0.14 -12.39 -35.03
C PHE A 6 0.51 -12.95 -33.65
N LEU A 7 1.48 -13.87 -33.58
CA LEU A 7 1.92 -14.46 -32.31
C LEU A 7 2.74 -13.48 -31.44
N SER A 8 3.38 -12.47 -32.04
CA SER A 8 4.17 -11.49 -31.29
C SER A 8 3.33 -10.67 -30.28
N LYS A 9 2.05 -10.42 -30.59
CA LYS A 9 1.17 -9.62 -29.73
C LYS A 9 0.92 -10.30 -28.37
N PRO A 10 0.39 -11.54 -28.28
CA PRO A 10 0.20 -12.21 -27.00
C PRO A 10 1.54 -12.56 -26.30
N ILE A 11 2.61 -12.83 -27.07
CA ILE A 11 3.94 -13.06 -26.49
C ILE A 11 4.43 -11.82 -25.74
N SER A 12 4.21 -10.61 -26.28
CA SER A 12 4.62 -9.36 -25.61
C SER A 12 3.93 -9.17 -24.26
N ALA A 13 2.63 -9.48 -24.17
CA ALA A 13 1.85 -9.42 -22.93
C ALA A 13 2.38 -10.41 -21.88
N ILE A 14 2.70 -11.64 -22.30
CA ILE A 14 3.26 -12.68 -21.41
C ILE A 14 4.65 -12.28 -20.89
N LEU A 15 5.51 -11.76 -21.76
CA LEU A 15 6.86 -11.31 -21.38
C LEU A 15 6.80 -10.11 -20.44
N ALA A 16 5.90 -9.15 -20.69
CA ALA A 16 5.67 -8.03 -19.79
C ALA A 16 5.18 -8.52 -18.42
N ALA A 17 4.25 -9.48 -18.38
CA ALA A 17 3.72 -10.06 -17.15
C ALA A 17 4.83 -10.72 -16.33
N TRP A 18 5.62 -11.55 -17.00
CA TRP A 18 6.75 -12.23 -16.39
C TRP A 18 7.77 -11.23 -15.86
N PHE A 19 8.10 -10.19 -16.63
CA PHE A 19 9.02 -9.14 -16.20
C PHE A 19 8.56 -8.46 -14.92
N TYR A 20 7.32 -7.95 -14.87
CA TYR A 20 6.81 -7.26 -13.69
C TYR A 20 6.71 -8.19 -12.49
N TRP A 21 6.16 -9.39 -12.68
CA TRP A 21 6.07 -10.38 -11.61
C TRP A 21 7.46 -10.76 -11.05
N ASP A 22 8.43 -11.09 -11.91
CA ASP A 22 9.78 -11.48 -11.47
C ASP A 22 10.52 -10.30 -10.82
N PHE A 23 10.37 -9.10 -11.39
CA PHE A 23 10.92 -7.87 -10.84
C PHE A 23 10.45 -7.70 -9.39
N TYR A 24 9.17 -7.82 -9.10
CA TYR A 24 8.68 -7.63 -7.73
C TYR A 24 8.88 -8.81 -6.80
N ARG A 25 8.70 -10.05 -7.30
CA ARG A 25 8.95 -11.27 -6.53
C ARG A 25 10.34 -11.27 -5.92
N ARG A 26 11.38 -10.94 -6.70
CA ARG A 26 12.76 -10.87 -6.22
C ARG A 26 13.00 -9.81 -5.14
N THR A 27 12.08 -8.86 -4.98
CA THR A 27 12.18 -7.78 -3.99
C THR A 27 11.48 -8.13 -2.69
N TYR A 28 10.28 -8.71 -2.77
CA TYR A 28 9.34 -8.70 -1.66
C TYR A 28 8.94 -10.09 -1.16
N TYR A 29 9.33 -11.15 -1.87
CA TYR A 29 8.95 -12.51 -1.50
C TYR A 29 10.16 -13.32 -1.03
N SER A 30 10.10 -13.80 0.21
CA SER A 30 11.13 -14.65 0.81
C SER A 30 10.65 -16.05 1.24
N GLY A 31 9.38 -16.40 1.08
CA GLY A 31 8.86 -17.69 1.56
C GLY A 31 7.34 -17.84 1.46
N GLN A 32 6.88 -19.09 1.48
CA GLN A 32 5.53 -19.69 1.23
C GLN A 32 5.57 -20.74 0.08
N GLY A 33 6.69 -20.86 -0.64
CA GLY A 33 6.95 -21.93 -1.62
C GLY A 33 6.29 -21.72 -3.00
N SER A 34 6.41 -22.73 -3.87
CA SER A 34 5.86 -22.71 -5.23
C SER A 34 4.34 -22.88 -5.26
N THR A 35 3.78 -23.70 -4.38
CA THR A 35 2.33 -23.98 -4.29
C THR A 35 1.52 -22.71 -4.04
N PHE A 36 1.97 -21.85 -3.13
CA PHE A 36 1.34 -20.56 -2.85
C PHE A 36 1.30 -19.66 -4.10
N THR A 37 2.40 -19.62 -4.85
CA THR A 37 2.50 -18.86 -6.10
C THR A 37 1.55 -19.42 -7.16
N THR A 38 1.49 -20.75 -7.30
CA THR A 38 0.57 -21.43 -8.22
C THR A 38 -0.89 -21.11 -7.89
N PHE A 39 -1.28 -21.16 -6.61
CA PHE A 39 -2.63 -20.75 -6.21
C PHE A 39 -2.91 -19.28 -6.52
N ALA A 40 -1.99 -18.36 -6.23
CA ALA A 40 -2.15 -16.95 -6.55
C ALA A 40 -2.40 -16.73 -8.06
N PHE A 41 -1.65 -17.44 -8.90
CA PHE A 41 -1.83 -17.40 -10.36
C PHE A 41 -3.22 -17.91 -10.78
N PHE A 42 -3.66 -19.08 -10.31
CA PHE A 42 -4.98 -19.62 -10.64
C PHE A 42 -6.14 -18.75 -10.14
N TYR A 43 -6.04 -18.20 -8.94
CA TYR A 43 -7.04 -17.24 -8.45
C TYR A 43 -7.07 -15.96 -9.30
N GLY A 44 -5.93 -15.56 -9.89
CA GLY A 44 -5.87 -14.49 -10.89
C GLY A 44 -6.62 -14.83 -12.17
N MET A 45 -6.41 -16.05 -12.69
CA MET A 45 -7.17 -16.54 -13.85
C MET A 45 -8.69 -16.50 -13.61
N ILE A 46 -9.13 -16.96 -12.44
CA ILE A 46 -10.55 -16.95 -12.07
C ILE A 46 -11.07 -15.53 -11.94
N ALA A 47 -10.32 -14.63 -11.29
CA ALA A 47 -10.70 -13.23 -11.15
C ALA A 47 -10.85 -12.53 -12.51
N THR A 48 -9.96 -12.79 -13.47
CA THR A 48 -10.08 -12.29 -14.85
C THR A 48 -11.29 -12.87 -15.55
N GLY A 49 -11.54 -14.18 -15.43
CA GLY A 49 -12.72 -14.81 -16.00
C GLY A 49 -14.03 -14.18 -15.52
N ILE A 50 -14.14 -13.88 -14.21
CA ILE A 50 -15.29 -13.19 -13.64
C ILE A 50 -15.44 -11.77 -14.22
N ALA A 51 -14.35 -11.02 -14.32
CA ALA A 51 -14.38 -9.65 -14.84
C ALA A 51 -14.73 -9.61 -16.35
N LEU A 52 -14.16 -10.50 -17.15
CA LEU A 52 -14.50 -10.61 -18.58
C LEU A 52 -15.94 -11.07 -18.80
N ALA A 53 -16.45 -12.01 -17.99
CA ALA A 53 -17.84 -12.42 -18.03
C ALA A 53 -18.79 -11.26 -17.70
N TRP A 54 -18.41 -10.40 -16.73
CA TRP A 54 -19.13 -9.17 -16.46
C TRP A 54 -19.09 -8.22 -17.66
N GLU A 55 -17.90 -7.91 -18.19
CA GLU A 55 -17.72 -7.01 -19.34
C GLU A 55 -18.63 -7.42 -20.51
N VAL A 56 -18.60 -8.70 -20.91
CA VAL A 56 -19.43 -9.25 -21.99
C VAL A 56 -20.92 -9.18 -21.65
N GLY A 57 -21.30 -9.52 -20.41
CA GLY A 57 -22.70 -9.58 -19.99
C GLY A 57 -23.39 -8.22 -19.89
N VAL A 58 -22.64 -7.14 -19.66
CA VAL A 58 -23.20 -5.79 -19.50
C VAL A 58 -22.86 -4.81 -20.61
N PHE A 59 -22.05 -5.20 -21.60
CA PHE A 59 -21.52 -4.31 -22.63
C PHE A 59 -22.61 -3.46 -23.30
N ASP A 60 -23.67 -4.10 -23.80
CA ASP A 60 -24.78 -3.43 -24.50
C ASP A 60 -25.60 -2.52 -23.58
N LEU A 61 -25.69 -2.84 -22.28
CA LEU A 61 -26.44 -2.02 -21.31
C LEU A 61 -25.81 -0.65 -21.09
N PHE A 62 -24.49 -0.55 -21.30
CA PHE A 62 -23.70 0.65 -21.05
C PHE A 62 -23.26 1.35 -22.34
N GLU A 63 -23.72 0.92 -23.52
CA GLU A 63 -23.28 1.46 -24.82
C GLU A 63 -23.44 2.98 -24.92
N ASN A 64 -24.55 3.53 -24.42
CA ASN A 64 -24.87 4.97 -24.48
C ASN A 64 -24.32 5.79 -23.31
N TYR A 65 -23.57 5.17 -22.39
CA TYR A 65 -23.01 5.87 -21.22
C TYR A 65 -21.73 6.62 -21.59
N SER A 66 -21.38 7.61 -20.76
CA SER A 66 -20.13 8.36 -20.90
C SER A 66 -18.90 7.44 -20.85
N ILE A 67 -17.79 7.85 -21.49
CA ILE A 67 -16.51 7.11 -21.45
C ILE A 67 -16.07 6.86 -20.00
N PHE A 68 -16.23 7.86 -19.12
CA PHE A 68 -15.92 7.74 -17.70
C PHE A 68 -16.77 6.66 -17.02
N SER A 69 -18.08 6.64 -17.28
CA SER A 69 -18.97 5.63 -16.73
C SER A 69 -18.60 4.22 -17.21
N LYS A 70 -18.26 4.05 -18.49
CA LYS A 70 -17.79 2.77 -19.04
C LYS A 70 -16.48 2.32 -18.37
N ALA A 71 -15.50 3.22 -18.27
CA ALA A 71 -14.21 2.96 -17.62
C ALA A 71 -14.36 2.48 -16.17
N MET A 72 -15.33 3.03 -15.44
CA MET A 72 -15.62 2.67 -14.05
C MET A 72 -16.47 1.40 -13.91
N LEU A 73 -17.65 1.36 -14.56
CA LEU A 73 -18.69 0.35 -14.32
C LEU A 73 -18.45 -0.96 -15.08
N ILE A 74 -17.83 -0.89 -16.26
CA ILE A 74 -17.52 -2.08 -17.07
C ILE A 74 -16.12 -2.62 -16.71
N GLY A 75 -15.15 -1.74 -16.45
CA GLY A 75 -13.76 -2.13 -16.16
C GLY A 75 -13.41 -2.06 -14.67
N ALA A 76 -13.07 -0.88 -14.16
CA ALA A 76 -12.35 -0.76 -12.90
C ALA A 76 -13.06 -1.37 -11.67
N ILE A 77 -14.37 -1.15 -11.51
CA ILE A 77 -15.15 -1.70 -10.38
C ILE A 77 -15.19 -3.23 -10.42
N PRO A 78 -15.71 -3.89 -11.48
CA PRO A 78 -15.80 -5.35 -11.51
C PRO A 78 -14.43 -6.02 -11.46
N GLU A 79 -13.41 -5.46 -12.09
CA GLU A 79 -12.06 -6.01 -12.09
C GLU A 79 -11.36 -5.92 -10.73
N GLU A 80 -11.47 -4.80 -10.01
CA GLU A 80 -10.90 -4.71 -8.66
C GLU A 80 -11.73 -5.51 -7.65
N THR A 81 -13.05 -5.58 -7.84
CA THR A 81 -13.96 -6.39 -7.01
C THR A 81 -13.63 -7.88 -7.14
N SER A 82 -13.43 -8.40 -8.35
CA SER A 82 -13.11 -9.80 -8.55
C SER A 82 -11.77 -10.15 -7.90
N LYS A 83 -10.72 -9.33 -8.10
CA LYS A 83 -9.43 -9.48 -7.39
C LYS A 83 -9.64 -9.50 -5.88
N ALA A 84 -10.36 -8.52 -5.33
CA ALA A 84 -10.59 -8.40 -3.89
C ALA A 84 -11.31 -9.63 -3.30
N ILE A 85 -12.35 -10.14 -3.98
CA ILE A 85 -13.09 -11.33 -3.56
C ILE A 85 -12.17 -12.55 -3.53
N LEU A 86 -11.41 -12.79 -4.61
CA LEU A 86 -10.57 -13.98 -4.75
C LEU A 86 -9.39 -13.95 -3.76
N ILE A 87 -8.77 -12.78 -3.57
CA ILE A 87 -7.76 -12.55 -2.53
C ILE A 87 -8.35 -12.83 -1.13
N PHE A 88 -9.54 -12.30 -0.84
CA PHE A 88 -10.18 -12.49 0.47
C PHE A 88 -10.50 -13.96 0.75
N ILE A 89 -11.05 -14.69 -0.23
CA ILE A 89 -11.40 -16.11 -0.08
C ILE A 89 -10.16 -16.93 0.29
N PHE A 90 -9.05 -16.75 -0.44
CA PHE A 90 -7.83 -17.51 -0.20
C PHE A 90 -7.17 -17.11 1.12
N LEU A 91 -6.87 -15.82 1.31
CA LEU A 91 -6.14 -15.34 2.49
C LEU A 91 -6.91 -15.56 3.80
N ARG A 92 -8.25 -15.60 3.77
CA ARG A 92 -9.04 -15.94 4.97
C ARG A 92 -8.75 -17.34 5.49
N GLN A 93 -8.44 -18.30 4.62
CA GLN A 93 -8.19 -19.70 5.00
C GLN A 93 -6.83 -19.86 5.68
N ILE A 94 -5.84 -19.08 5.26
CA ILE A 94 -4.45 -19.20 5.70
C ILE A 94 -3.97 -18.00 6.53
N LYS A 95 -4.88 -17.12 6.96
CA LYS A 95 -4.55 -15.86 7.65
C LYS A 95 -3.68 -16.06 8.90
N ASN A 96 -3.78 -17.23 9.54
CA ASN A 96 -3.06 -17.51 10.78
C ASN A 96 -1.58 -17.81 10.49
N SER A 97 -1.26 -18.41 9.35
CA SER A 97 0.09 -18.83 8.94
C SER A 97 0.70 -17.94 7.86
N THR A 98 0.28 -16.67 7.83
CA THR A 98 0.72 -15.69 6.84
C THR A 98 1.07 -14.37 7.49
N ASN A 99 2.00 -13.66 6.86
CA ASN A 99 2.47 -12.34 7.24
C ASN A 99 1.89 -11.31 6.26
N LEU A 100 1.87 -10.03 6.62
CA LEU A 100 1.38 -8.98 5.70
C LEU A 100 2.11 -8.98 4.34
N ALA A 101 3.39 -9.37 4.32
CA ALA A 101 4.17 -9.53 3.10
C ALA A 101 3.63 -10.65 2.18
N ASP A 102 3.11 -11.74 2.75
CA ASP A 102 2.53 -12.85 2.00
C ASP A 102 1.23 -12.43 1.34
N GLY A 103 0.40 -11.65 2.04
CA GLY A 103 -0.81 -11.05 1.47
C GLY A 103 -0.49 -10.14 0.29
N LEU A 104 0.53 -9.28 0.43
CA LEU A 104 1.02 -8.42 -0.64
C LEU A 104 1.51 -9.23 -1.85
N TYR A 105 2.34 -10.25 -1.62
CA TYR A 105 2.85 -11.10 -2.71
C TYR A 105 1.76 -11.91 -3.41
N PHE A 106 0.80 -12.45 -2.66
CA PHE A 106 -0.34 -13.18 -3.22
C PHE A 106 -1.13 -12.27 -4.16
N GLY A 107 -1.50 -11.08 -3.66
CA GLY A 107 -2.22 -10.09 -4.45
C GLY A 107 -1.43 -9.63 -5.68
N LEU A 108 -0.12 -9.46 -5.56
CA LEU A 108 0.77 -9.07 -6.66
C LEU A 108 0.80 -10.12 -7.77
N THR A 109 0.97 -11.39 -7.39
CA THR A 109 0.99 -12.51 -8.35
C THR A 109 -0.38 -12.70 -9.01
N LEU A 110 -1.45 -12.58 -8.23
CA LEU A 110 -2.83 -12.61 -8.72
C LEU A 110 -3.07 -11.47 -9.73
N GLY A 111 -2.64 -10.26 -9.42
CA GLY A 111 -2.73 -9.09 -10.29
C GLY A 111 -1.91 -9.23 -11.57
N ALA A 112 -0.70 -9.79 -11.49
CA ALA A 112 0.12 -10.06 -12.67
C ALA A 112 -0.52 -11.11 -13.60
N ALA A 113 -1.06 -12.20 -13.03
CA ALA A 113 -1.83 -13.18 -13.80
C ALA A 113 -3.07 -12.53 -14.44
N PHE A 114 -3.74 -11.66 -13.70
CA PHE A 114 -4.91 -10.94 -14.18
C PHE A 114 -4.59 -10.10 -15.41
N GLY A 115 -3.60 -9.20 -15.27
CA GLY A 115 -3.17 -8.32 -16.37
C GLY A 115 -2.61 -9.09 -17.56
N CYS A 116 -1.93 -10.22 -17.33
CA CYS A 116 -1.43 -11.08 -18.40
C CYS A 116 -2.57 -11.59 -19.29
N ILE A 117 -3.57 -12.22 -18.68
CA ILE A 117 -4.68 -12.87 -19.42
C ILE A 117 -5.48 -11.82 -20.16
N GLU A 118 -5.80 -10.74 -19.46
CA GLU A 118 -6.56 -9.63 -20.03
C GLU A 118 -5.84 -9.04 -21.25
N ASN A 119 -4.54 -8.74 -21.15
CA ASN A 119 -3.75 -8.24 -22.28
C ASN A 119 -3.59 -9.26 -23.41
N VAL A 120 -3.53 -10.57 -23.11
CA VAL A 120 -3.58 -11.61 -24.14
C VAL A 120 -4.91 -11.54 -24.92
N PHE A 121 -6.06 -11.39 -24.25
CA PHE A 121 -7.34 -11.24 -24.93
C PHE A 121 -7.43 -9.94 -25.75
N TYR A 122 -6.97 -8.82 -25.19
CA TYR A 122 -6.92 -7.55 -25.92
C TYR A 122 -5.94 -7.57 -27.10
N SER A 123 -4.88 -8.39 -27.05
CA SER A 123 -3.90 -8.52 -28.14
C SER A 123 -4.51 -9.02 -29.46
N PHE A 124 -5.63 -9.73 -29.40
CA PHE A 124 -6.38 -10.16 -30.59
C PHE A 124 -7.25 -9.05 -31.20
N LYS A 125 -7.55 -8.00 -30.43
CA LYS A 125 -8.38 -6.86 -30.87
C LYS A 125 -7.54 -5.65 -31.26
N LEU A 126 -6.38 -5.46 -30.63
CA LEU A 126 -5.55 -4.27 -30.79
C LEU A 126 -4.44 -4.46 -31.82
N ASP A 127 -4.00 -3.35 -32.41
CA ASP A 127 -2.75 -3.30 -33.18
C ASP A 127 -1.53 -3.51 -32.28
N PHE A 128 -0.38 -3.82 -32.90
CA PHE A 128 0.83 -4.18 -32.15
C PHE A 128 1.26 -3.06 -31.18
N TRP A 129 1.35 -1.81 -31.63
CA TRP A 129 1.80 -0.68 -30.80
C TRP A 129 0.83 -0.37 -29.67
N GLN A 130 -0.47 -0.38 -29.94
CA GLN A 130 -1.53 -0.21 -28.93
C GLN A 130 -1.48 -1.33 -27.88
N GLY A 131 -1.33 -2.58 -28.31
CA GLY A 131 -1.21 -3.74 -27.43
C GLY A 131 0.07 -3.70 -26.58
N LEU A 132 1.18 -3.25 -27.15
CA LEU A 132 2.45 -3.08 -26.42
C LEU A 132 2.36 -1.97 -25.38
N LEU A 133 1.75 -0.83 -25.73
CA LEU A 133 1.51 0.28 -24.81
C LEU A 133 0.66 -0.19 -23.64
N ARG A 134 -0.48 -0.84 -23.93
CA ARG A 134 -1.35 -1.42 -22.92
C ARG A 134 -0.60 -2.41 -22.04
N SER A 135 0.24 -3.28 -22.62
CA SER A 135 1.02 -4.25 -21.86
C SER A 135 2.03 -3.57 -20.91
N GLY A 136 2.68 -2.50 -21.37
CA GLY A 136 3.61 -1.72 -20.57
C GLY A 136 2.94 -0.95 -19.41
N THR A 137 1.68 -0.55 -19.54
CA THR A 137 1.02 0.32 -18.56
C THR A 137 -0.03 -0.38 -17.70
N SER A 138 -0.87 -1.26 -18.26
CA SER A 138 -1.93 -1.95 -17.49
C SER A 138 -1.38 -3.07 -16.60
N LEU A 139 -0.39 -3.84 -17.06
CA LEU A 139 0.17 -4.93 -16.25
C LEU A 139 0.80 -4.46 -14.94
N PRO A 140 1.67 -3.42 -14.91
CA PRO A 140 2.17 -2.92 -13.63
C PRO A 140 1.02 -2.39 -12.77
N LEU A 141 0.01 -1.73 -13.35
CA LEU A 141 -1.15 -1.27 -12.60
C LEU A 141 -1.90 -2.42 -11.91
N HIS A 142 -2.25 -3.50 -12.62
CA HIS A 142 -2.90 -4.67 -12.01
C HIS A 142 -2.02 -5.35 -10.97
N THR A 143 -0.72 -5.43 -11.24
CA THR A 143 0.27 -5.99 -10.32
C THR A 143 0.32 -5.19 -9.01
N PHE A 144 0.30 -3.87 -9.09
CA PHE A 144 0.34 -2.99 -7.90
C PHE A 144 -0.99 -2.97 -7.17
N SER A 145 -2.11 -2.85 -7.89
CA SER A 145 -3.45 -2.84 -7.30
C SER A 145 -3.72 -4.16 -6.58
N GLY A 146 -3.37 -5.29 -7.20
CA GLY A 146 -3.43 -6.60 -6.60
C GLY A 146 -2.63 -6.68 -5.30
N GLY A 147 -1.35 -6.24 -5.31
CA GLY A 147 -0.51 -6.25 -4.11
C GLY A 147 -1.04 -5.37 -2.98
N ILE A 148 -1.55 -4.18 -3.30
CA ILE A 148 -2.18 -3.26 -2.34
C ILE A 148 -3.44 -3.90 -1.74
N LEU A 149 -4.32 -4.49 -2.56
CA LEU A 149 -5.50 -5.23 -2.07
C LEU A 149 -5.10 -6.37 -1.15
N GLY A 150 -4.12 -7.18 -1.57
CA GLY A 150 -3.55 -8.28 -0.79
C GLY A 150 -3.14 -7.87 0.62
N PHE A 151 -2.38 -6.78 0.72
CA PHE A 151 -1.96 -6.22 2.00
C PHE A 151 -3.14 -5.81 2.88
N PHE A 152 -4.06 -4.99 2.36
CA PHE A 152 -5.16 -4.45 3.16
C PHE A 152 -6.21 -5.50 3.54
N ILE A 153 -6.44 -6.48 2.68
CA ILE A 153 -7.32 -7.63 2.97
C ILE A 153 -6.72 -8.46 4.10
N LEU A 154 -5.44 -8.81 4.03
CA LEU A 154 -4.82 -9.59 5.09
C LEU A 154 -4.74 -8.81 6.41
N LYS A 155 -4.37 -7.52 6.35
CA LYS A 155 -4.40 -6.61 7.50
C LYS A 155 -5.78 -6.57 8.15
N PHE A 156 -6.86 -6.54 7.35
CA PHE A 156 -8.22 -6.58 7.85
C PHE A 156 -8.54 -7.91 8.56
N LEU A 157 -8.17 -9.04 7.95
CA LEU A 157 -8.36 -10.38 8.51
C LEU A 157 -7.57 -10.62 9.81
N GLN A 158 -6.44 -9.95 9.96
CA GLN A 158 -5.51 -10.00 11.09
C GLN A 158 -5.66 -8.82 12.07
N SER A 159 -6.69 -7.99 11.91
CA SER A 159 -7.02 -6.91 12.84
C SER A 159 -8.06 -7.34 13.86
N ARG A 160 -7.96 -6.80 15.08
CA ARG A 160 -9.03 -6.96 16.07
C ARG A 160 -10.30 -6.28 15.55
N ARG A 161 -11.43 -6.99 15.63
CA ARG A 161 -12.75 -6.43 15.28
C ARG A 161 -13.16 -5.38 16.31
N GLY A 162 -13.88 -4.37 15.85
CA GLY A 162 -14.32 -3.24 16.65
C GLY A 162 -14.98 -2.18 15.78
N ASN A 163 -15.10 -0.96 16.28
CA ASN A 163 -15.78 0.10 15.54
C ASN A 163 -15.08 0.44 14.22
N ILE A 164 -15.89 0.44 13.17
CA ILE A 164 -15.48 0.74 11.80
C ILE A 164 -14.24 -0.08 11.36
N SER A 165 -14.20 -1.35 11.79
CA SER A 165 -13.29 -2.35 11.26
C SER A 165 -13.51 -2.46 9.75
N GLY A 166 -12.44 -2.30 8.95
CA GLY A 166 -12.54 -2.35 7.50
C GLY A 166 -12.42 -0.99 6.81
N LEU A 167 -12.44 0.14 7.51
CA LEU A 167 -12.23 1.46 6.86
C LEU A 167 -10.95 1.51 6.03
N ASP A 168 -9.84 0.99 6.55
CA ASP A 168 -8.57 1.01 5.83
C ASP A 168 -8.66 0.21 4.51
N LEU A 169 -9.37 -0.92 4.54
CA LEU A 169 -9.62 -1.75 3.36
C LEU A 169 -10.56 -1.05 2.39
N ILE A 170 -11.67 -0.47 2.86
CA ILE A 170 -12.62 0.25 2.02
C ILE A 170 -11.94 1.46 1.37
N SER A 171 -11.16 2.25 2.12
CA SER A 171 -10.42 3.38 1.59
C SER A 171 -9.39 2.96 0.54
N ALA A 172 -8.65 1.88 0.78
CA ALA A 172 -7.70 1.34 -0.21
C ALA A 172 -8.43 0.83 -1.46
N PHE A 173 -9.52 0.10 -1.29
CA PHE A 173 -10.34 -0.41 -2.38
C PHE A 173 -10.93 0.71 -3.24
N SER A 174 -11.54 1.73 -2.61
CA SER A 174 -12.06 2.90 -3.31
C SER A 174 -10.96 3.68 -4.02
N PHE A 175 -9.80 3.85 -3.39
CA PHE A 175 -8.64 4.48 -4.02
C PHE A 175 -8.20 3.74 -5.29
N LEU A 176 -8.10 2.41 -5.23
CA LEU A 176 -7.72 1.59 -6.38
C LEU A 176 -8.74 1.61 -7.51
N ILE A 177 -10.05 1.59 -7.19
CA ILE A 177 -11.10 1.74 -8.19
C ILE A 177 -10.99 3.10 -8.90
N ILE A 178 -10.78 4.19 -8.16
CA ILE A 178 -10.64 5.52 -8.75
C ILE A 178 -9.40 5.59 -9.63
N LEU A 179 -8.27 5.09 -9.13
CA LEU A 179 -7.00 5.13 -9.84
C LEU A 179 -7.06 4.29 -11.13
N HIS A 180 -7.61 3.08 -11.05
CA HIS A 180 -7.78 2.20 -12.20
C HIS A 180 -8.85 2.71 -13.18
N GLY A 181 -9.96 3.24 -12.68
CA GLY A 181 -10.99 3.84 -13.53
C GLY A 181 -10.49 5.07 -14.27
N PHE A 182 -9.66 5.89 -13.61
CA PHE A 182 -9.01 7.02 -14.27
C PHE A 182 -8.00 6.55 -15.32
N TYR A 183 -7.23 5.49 -15.05
CA TYR A 183 -6.38 4.84 -16.07
C TYR A 183 -7.19 4.38 -17.29
N ASN A 184 -8.27 3.62 -17.08
CA ASN A 184 -9.14 3.13 -18.15
C ASN A 184 -9.75 4.29 -18.94
N PHE A 185 -10.18 5.35 -18.24
CA PHE A 185 -10.73 6.56 -18.87
C PHE A 185 -9.71 7.23 -19.79
N LEU A 186 -8.47 7.46 -19.31
CA LEU A 186 -7.41 8.07 -20.12
C LEU A 186 -7.03 7.21 -21.33
N LEU A 187 -6.99 5.88 -21.14
CA LEU A 187 -6.66 4.95 -22.21
C LEU A 187 -7.76 4.91 -23.30
N ILE A 188 -9.04 4.89 -22.90
CA ILE A 188 -10.17 4.86 -23.85
C ILE A 188 -10.35 6.22 -24.53
N GLN A 189 -10.21 7.32 -23.78
CA GLN A 189 -10.31 8.67 -24.36
C GLN A 189 -9.16 8.95 -25.35
N GLY A 190 -7.96 8.44 -25.06
CA GLY A 190 -6.77 8.67 -25.87
C GLY A 190 -6.31 10.13 -25.89
N GLY A 191 -5.45 10.47 -26.86
CA GLY A 191 -4.91 11.82 -27.02
C GLY A 191 -3.96 12.23 -25.90
N LEU A 192 -3.86 13.54 -25.62
CA LEU A 192 -2.92 14.10 -24.63
C LEU A 192 -3.13 13.59 -23.19
N GLY A 193 -4.28 12.98 -22.89
CA GLY A 193 -4.56 12.40 -21.58
C GLY A 193 -3.60 11.25 -21.20
N THR A 194 -3.05 10.54 -22.18
CA THR A 194 -2.16 9.39 -21.92
C THR A 194 -0.87 9.78 -21.21
N VAL A 195 -0.45 11.04 -21.32
CA VAL A 195 0.73 11.62 -20.63
C VAL A 195 0.61 11.55 -19.10
N TYR A 196 -0.61 11.42 -18.55
CA TYR A 196 -0.83 11.28 -17.11
C TYR A 196 -0.71 9.83 -16.60
N ILE A 197 -0.61 8.82 -17.48
CA ILE A 197 -0.49 7.41 -17.09
C ILE A 197 0.75 7.16 -16.20
N PRO A 198 1.95 7.69 -16.48
CA PRO A 198 3.10 7.53 -15.59
C PRO A 198 2.86 8.03 -14.17
N LEU A 199 2.06 9.08 -13.96
CA LEU A 199 1.71 9.58 -12.62
C LEU A 199 0.87 8.56 -11.84
N ILE A 200 -0.11 7.94 -12.51
CA ILE A 200 -0.96 6.88 -11.96
C ILE A 200 -0.11 5.68 -11.54
N LEU A 201 0.81 5.26 -12.41
CA LEU A 201 1.72 4.15 -12.13
C LEU A 201 2.69 4.47 -10.99
N GLY A 202 3.26 5.68 -10.99
CA GLY A 202 4.15 6.16 -9.93
C GLY A 202 3.45 6.21 -8.57
N LEU A 203 2.21 6.70 -8.51
CA LEU A 203 1.45 6.74 -7.27
C LEU A 203 1.14 5.33 -6.73
N SER A 204 0.75 4.41 -7.61
CA SER A 204 0.51 3.01 -7.24
C SER A 204 1.79 2.31 -6.77
N PHE A 205 2.91 2.52 -7.46
CA PHE A 205 4.20 1.96 -7.09
C PHE A 205 4.71 2.50 -5.74
N LEU A 206 4.66 3.82 -5.53
CA LEU A 206 5.08 4.43 -4.27
C LEU A 206 4.20 3.95 -3.11
N THR A 207 2.90 3.78 -3.35
CA THR A 207 2.00 3.18 -2.36
C THR A 207 2.44 1.76 -2.02
N LEU A 208 2.71 0.93 -3.04
CA LEU A 208 3.18 -0.44 -2.84
C LEU A 208 4.50 -0.50 -2.04
N GLU A 209 5.49 0.33 -2.39
CA GLU A 209 6.78 0.43 -1.67
C GLU A 209 6.57 0.78 -0.18
N LEU A 210 5.67 1.71 0.14
CA LEU A 210 5.36 2.07 1.53
C LEU A 210 4.67 0.92 2.28
N LEU A 211 3.85 0.11 1.60
CA LEU A 211 3.22 -1.06 2.20
C LEU A 211 4.20 -2.20 2.44
N VAL A 212 5.19 -2.39 1.56
CA VAL A 212 6.30 -3.34 1.75
C VAL A 212 7.07 -2.98 3.02
N VAL A 213 7.43 -1.71 3.18
CA VAL A 213 8.08 -1.21 4.40
C VAL A 213 7.25 -1.55 5.63
N GLN A 214 5.93 -1.31 5.58
CA GLN A 214 5.02 -1.64 6.68
C GLN A 214 4.93 -3.14 6.96
N ALA A 215 4.96 -3.97 5.93
CA ALA A 215 4.97 -5.43 6.05
C ALA A 215 6.25 -5.91 6.73
N GLU A 216 7.42 -5.40 6.33
CA GLU A 216 8.73 -5.79 6.91
C GLU A 216 8.94 -5.37 8.36
N VAL A 217 8.28 -4.28 8.81
CA VAL A 217 8.36 -3.86 10.22
C VAL A 217 7.32 -4.52 11.12
N THR A 218 6.39 -5.29 10.55
CA THR A 218 5.33 -5.98 11.30
C THR A 218 5.73 -7.41 11.60
N LEU A 219 5.53 -7.86 12.83
CA LEU A 219 5.87 -9.23 13.21
C LEU A 219 4.95 -10.25 12.50
N PRO A 220 5.45 -11.48 12.28
CA PRO A 220 4.62 -12.60 11.85
C PRO A 220 3.36 -12.75 12.71
N PHE A 221 2.22 -13.01 12.06
CA PHE A 221 0.95 -13.01 12.78
C PHE A 221 0.82 -14.17 13.78
N GLU A 222 1.46 -15.31 13.51
CA GLU A 222 1.57 -16.43 14.44
C GLU A 222 2.16 -16.00 15.78
N LEU A 223 3.26 -15.21 15.76
CA LEU A 223 3.90 -14.69 16.97
C LEU A 223 3.00 -13.69 17.70
N LEU A 224 2.26 -12.86 16.96
CA LEU A 224 1.29 -11.95 17.57
C LEU A 224 0.15 -12.72 18.25
N GLN A 225 -0.35 -13.77 17.61
CA GLN A 225 -1.42 -14.59 18.16
C GLN A 225 -0.97 -15.42 19.37
N ALA A 226 0.30 -15.84 19.44
CA ALA A 226 0.87 -16.46 20.64
C ALA A 226 0.74 -15.55 21.87
N GLU A 227 0.79 -14.23 21.68
CA GLU A 227 0.62 -13.20 22.73
C GLU A 227 -0.83 -12.64 22.80
N GLY A 228 -1.78 -13.21 22.06
CA GLY A 228 -3.16 -12.71 22.00
C GLY A 228 -3.33 -11.33 21.34
N LEU A 229 -2.33 -10.91 20.56
CA LEU A 229 -2.26 -9.62 19.87
C LEU A 229 -2.69 -9.71 18.41
N TYR A 230 -3.30 -8.64 17.91
CA TYR A 230 -3.58 -8.44 16.48
C TYR A 230 -2.62 -7.43 15.86
N VAL A 231 -2.58 -7.35 14.53
CA VAL A 231 -1.68 -6.43 13.79
C VAL A 231 -1.86 -4.98 14.23
N ASP A 232 -3.10 -4.55 14.47
CA ASP A 232 -3.39 -3.19 14.90
C ASP A 232 -3.11 -2.96 16.40
N ASP A 233 -3.20 -3.98 17.26
CA ASP A 233 -2.71 -3.93 18.64
C ASP A 233 -1.19 -3.68 18.64
N TYR A 234 -0.46 -4.52 17.91
CA TYR A 234 1.00 -4.40 17.77
C TYR A 234 1.42 -3.04 17.21
N SER A 235 0.67 -2.50 16.23
CA SER A 235 0.97 -1.18 15.66
C SER A 235 0.92 -0.05 16.71
N MET A 236 0.04 -0.16 17.71
CA MET A 236 -0.07 0.82 18.80
C MET A 236 1.05 0.66 19.82
N ILE A 237 1.34 -0.59 20.23
CA ILE A 237 2.43 -0.91 21.16
C ILE A 237 3.76 -0.46 20.57
N ARG A 238 4.08 -0.88 19.34
CA ARG A 238 5.32 -0.51 18.64
C ARG A 238 5.49 1.00 18.54
N LYS A 239 4.39 1.73 18.28
CA LYS A 239 4.44 3.20 18.21
C LYS A 239 4.73 3.82 19.57
N PHE A 240 4.16 3.28 20.65
CA PHE A 240 4.48 3.70 21.99
C PHE A 240 5.95 3.41 22.34
N SER A 241 6.42 2.17 22.19
CA SER A 241 7.78 1.76 22.55
C SER A 241 8.85 2.59 21.82
N ARG A 242 8.59 2.95 20.56
CA ARG A 242 9.47 3.87 19.82
C ARG A 242 9.53 5.24 20.48
N TYR A 243 8.37 5.85 20.74
CA TYR A 243 8.29 7.16 21.39
C TYR A 243 9.00 7.18 22.73
N ASP A 244 8.82 6.11 23.50
CA ASP A 244 9.45 5.98 24.81
C ASP A 244 10.98 5.86 24.71
N SER A 245 11.47 4.96 23.85
CA SER A 245 12.91 4.77 23.61
C SER A 245 13.59 6.05 23.14
N TRP A 246 12.98 6.79 22.22
CA TRP A 246 13.51 8.08 21.76
C TRP A 246 13.56 9.13 22.87
N LEU A 247 12.54 9.17 23.74
CA LEU A 247 12.51 10.11 24.85
C LEU A 247 13.65 9.81 25.84
N ARG A 248 13.84 8.52 26.18
CA ARG A 248 14.94 8.09 27.05
C ARG A 248 16.30 8.44 26.46
N ALA A 249 16.51 8.16 25.17
CA ALA A 249 17.76 8.51 24.49
C ALA A 249 18.01 10.02 24.47
N ALA A 250 16.96 10.83 24.25
CA ALA A 250 17.05 12.29 24.32
C ALA A 250 17.40 12.81 25.73
N GLN A 251 16.95 12.12 26.77
CA GLN A 251 17.27 12.44 28.17
C GLN A 251 18.67 11.96 28.58
N SER A 252 19.08 10.77 28.14
CA SER A 252 20.38 10.17 28.48
C SER A 252 21.56 10.70 27.65
N LYS A 253 21.29 11.53 26.63
CA LYS A 253 22.28 12.02 25.65
C LYS A 253 23.05 10.88 24.96
N GLU A 254 22.42 9.71 24.82
CA GLU A 254 23.00 8.60 24.07
C GLU A 254 23.16 8.97 22.60
N ASN A 255 24.28 8.58 22.00
CA ASN A 255 24.49 8.69 20.56
C ASN A 255 23.58 7.70 19.83
N ILE A 256 22.43 8.19 19.37
CA ILE A 256 21.50 7.42 18.55
C ILE A 256 22.18 7.12 17.21
N LYS A 257 22.33 5.84 16.88
CA LYS A 257 22.85 5.41 15.57
C LYS A 257 22.03 6.04 14.44
N GLU A 258 22.71 6.73 13.52
CA GLU A 258 22.05 7.28 12.34
C GLU A 258 21.67 6.15 11.39
N ILE A 259 20.36 6.00 11.16
CA ILE A 259 19.83 5.08 10.16
C ILE A 259 19.31 5.95 9.03
N PRO A 260 19.81 5.75 7.79
CA PRO A 260 19.35 6.54 6.66
C PRO A 260 17.94 6.10 6.24
N LEU A 261 17.14 7.06 5.77
CA LEU A 261 15.80 6.81 5.21
C LEU A 261 15.87 5.96 3.94
N LEU A 262 16.89 6.19 3.11
CA LEU A 262 17.12 5.50 1.86
C LEU A 262 18.27 4.51 2.02
N ARG A 263 18.14 3.35 1.38
CA ARG A 263 19.23 2.40 1.20
C ARG A 263 20.18 2.90 0.13
N ASP A 264 21.43 2.48 0.19
CA ASP A 264 22.41 2.78 -0.85
C ASP A 264 21.97 2.19 -2.19
N LEU A 265 22.20 2.96 -3.25
CA LEU A 265 21.87 2.53 -4.61
C LEU A 265 22.89 1.50 -5.09
N SER A 266 22.38 0.39 -5.60
CA SER A 266 23.22 -0.60 -6.28
C SER A 266 23.75 -0.01 -7.58
N THR A 267 25.07 -0.08 -7.80
CA THR A 267 25.73 0.38 -9.03
C THR A 267 25.07 -0.18 -10.30
N ILE A 268 24.69 -1.46 -10.27
CA ILE A 268 24.01 -2.12 -11.40
C ILE A 268 22.65 -1.48 -11.66
N ARG A 269 21.87 -1.21 -10.61
CA ARG A 269 20.55 -0.56 -10.75
C ARG A 269 20.68 0.86 -11.27
N SER A 270 21.60 1.65 -10.71
CA SER A 270 21.88 3.01 -11.16
C SER A 270 22.31 3.04 -12.63
N PHE A 271 23.18 2.12 -13.04
CA PHE A 271 23.61 2.01 -14.44
C PHE A 271 22.44 1.70 -15.38
N ILE A 272 21.59 0.71 -15.03
CA ILE A 272 20.39 0.37 -15.81
C ILE A 272 19.44 1.58 -15.89
N SER A 273 19.19 2.27 -14.77
CA SER A 273 18.34 3.46 -14.74
C SER A 273 18.88 4.59 -15.61
N VAL A 274 20.20 4.85 -15.61
CA VAL A 274 20.82 5.86 -16.48
C VAL A 274 20.64 5.52 -17.96
N LEU A 275 20.83 4.25 -18.34
CA LEU A 275 20.57 3.81 -19.72
C LEU A 275 19.11 4.02 -20.12
N LEU A 276 18.18 3.68 -19.23
CA LEU A 276 16.74 3.84 -19.47
C LEU A 276 16.32 5.31 -19.57
N PHE A 277 16.90 6.22 -18.78
CA PHE A 277 16.69 7.66 -18.93
C PHE A 277 17.40 8.26 -20.15
N GLY A 278 18.40 7.58 -20.71
CA GLY A 278 19.06 7.97 -21.96
C GLY A 278 18.20 7.73 -23.20
N VAL A 279 17.35 6.69 -23.20
CA VAL A 279 16.48 6.36 -24.35
C VAL A 279 15.54 7.51 -24.74
N PRO A 280 14.81 8.17 -23.82
CA PRO A 280 13.95 9.30 -24.14
C PRO A 280 14.72 10.48 -24.74
N ILE A 281 15.93 10.76 -24.24
CA ILE A 281 16.79 11.84 -24.75
C ILE A 281 17.21 11.52 -26.20
N PHE A 282 17.59 10.27 -26.47
CA PHE A 282 17.91 9.81 -27.82
C PHE A 282 16.69 9.92 -28.75
N CYS A 283 15.52 9.40 -28.34
CA CYS A 283 14.29 9.44 -29.12
C CYS A 283 13.74 10.86 -29.34
N LEU A 284 13.95 11.77 -28.39
CA LEU A 284 13.58 13.18 -28.52
C LEU A 284 14.29 13.84 -29.71
N ASN A 285 15.54 13.47 -30.00
CA ASN A 285 16.26 14.01 -31.16
C ASN A 285 15.58 13.62 -32.48
N PHE A 286 15.15 12.36 -32.64
CA PHE A 286 14.41 11.94 -33.84
C PHE A 286 13.08 12.67 -33.96
N TYR A 287 12.36 12.80 -32.85
CA TYR A 287 11.07 13.47 -32.83
C TYR A 287 11.15 14.96 -33.20
N LEU A 288 12.20 15.67 -32.76
CA LEU A 288 12.36 17.11 -33.02
C LEU A 288 12.99 17.43 -34.38
N PHE A 289 13.95 16.62 -34.83
CA PHE A 289 14.78 16.97 -35.99
C PHE A 289 14.46 16.17 -37.26
N VAL A 290 13.95 14.94 -37.14
CA VAL A 290 13.64 14.05 -38.28
C VAL A 290 12.36 13.21 -38.02
N PRO A 291 11.21 13.85 -37.72
CA PRO A 291 10.00 13.13 -37.31
C PRO A 291 9.48 12.15 -38.37
N GLU A 292 9.74 12.40 -39.66
CA GLU A 292 9.38 11.52 -40.77
C GLU A 292 10.11 10.16 -40.75
N TRP A 293 11.24 10.03 -40.05
CA TRP A 293 11.94 8.76 -39.89
C TRP A 293 11.20 7.78 -38.98
N ILE A 294 10.39 8.30 -38.05
CA ILE A 294 9.66 7.47 -37.08
C ILE A 294 8.70 6.51 -37.79
N PRO A 295 7.70 6.98 -38.57
CA PRO A 295 6.79 6.07 -39.28
C PRO A 295 7.49 5.29 -40.41
N TYR A 296 8.64 5.77 -40.90
CA TYR A 296 9.43 5.05 -41.91
C TYR A 296 10.06 3.76 -41.34
N TYR A 297 10.67 3.82 -40.16
CA TYR A 297 11.28 2.65 -39.52
C TYR A 297 10.31 1.86 -38.63
N LEU A 298 9.33 2.53 -38.04
CA LEU A 298 8.32 1.95 -37.17
C LEU A 298 6.96 2.02 -37.87
N ALA A 299 6.74 1.09 -38.80
CA ALA A 299 5.51 1.06 -39.58
C ALA A 299 4.26 1.08 -38.68
N ASN A 300 3.28 1.89 -39.06
CA ASN A 300 1.99 2.05 -38.40
C ASN A 300 2.04 2.57 -36.94
N ILE A 301 3.15 3.18 -36.50
CA ILE A 301 3.17 3.87 -35.21
C ILE A 301 2.63 5.29 -35.34
N SER A 302 1.76 5.70 -34.42
CA SER A 302 1.37 7.09 -34.25
C SER A 302 2.42 7.87 -33.45
N SER A 303 2.45 9.20 -33.61
CA SER A 303 3.37 10.06 -32.84
C SER A 303 3.15 9.95 -31.33
N LEU A 304 1.90 9.74 -30.88
CA LEU A 304 1.58 9.58 -29.46
C LEU A 304 2.08 8.23 -28.92
N GLU A 305 1.88 7.14 -29.66
CA GLU A 305 2.42 5.83 -29.29
C GLU A 305 3.94 5.85 -29.23
N PHE A 306 4.60 6.56 -30.15
CA PHE A 306 6.05 6.74 -30.12
C PHE A 306 6.51 7.44 -28.83
N ILE A 307 5.89 8.57 -28.47
CA ILE A 307 6.20 9.31 -27.24
C ILE A 307 5.98 8.41 -26.02
N THR A 308 4.83 7.76 -25.91
CA THR A 308 4.53 6.94 -24.73
C THR A 308 5.43 5.70 -24.63
N LEU A 309 5.70 4.99 -25.73
CA LEU A 309 6.49 3.75 -25.71
C LEU A 309 7.99 3.95 -25.64
N PHE A 310 8.52 4.98 -26.28
CA PHE A 310 9.98 5.18 -26.43
C PHE A 310 10.51 6.34 -25.58
N MET A 311 9.65 7.19 -25.03
CA MET A 311 10.07 8.29 -24.15
C MET A 311 9.51 8.12 -22.74
N GLU A 312 8.18 7.99 -22.57
CA GLU A 312 7.59 7.92 -21.23
C GLU A 312 7.86 6.57 -20.55
N TYR A 313 7.67 5.47 -21.28
CA TYR A 313 7.81 4.12 -20.74
C TYR A 313 9.26 3.77 -20.31
N PRO A 314 10.32 4.09 -21.08
CA PRO A 314 11.69 3.88 -20.60
C PRO A 314 12.03 4.75 -19.39
N ALA A 315 11.57 6.00 -19.35
CA ALA A 315 11.73 6.86 -18.16
C ALA A 315 11.04 6.25 -16.94
N TRP A 316 9.83 5.71 -17.12
CA TRP A 316 9.10 4.98 -16.09
C TRP A 316 9.86 3.73 -15.60
N LEU A 317 10.40 2.92 -16.50
CA LEU A 317 11.25 1.78 -16.11
C LEU A 317 12.50 2.25 -15.36
N GLY A 318 13.13 3.35 -15.80
CA GLY A 318 14.29 3.95 -15.13
C GLY A 318 13.96 4.33 -13.68
N PHE A 319 12.81 4.96 -13.46
CA PHE A 319 12.25 5.28 -12.15
C PHE A 319 12.00 4.02 -11.31
N LEU A 320 11.36 2.99 -11.88
CA LEU A 320 11.11 1.72 -11.19
C LEU A 320 12.40 1.06 -10.71
N PHE A 321 13.41 0.91 -11.58
CA PHE A 321 14.67 0.28 -11.22
C PHE A 321 15.44 1.05 -10.14
N LEU A 322 15.36 2.38 -10.18
CA LEU A 322 16.05 3.26 -9.23
C LEU A 322 15.43 3.17 -7.84
N LEU A 323 14.10 3.26 -7.76
CA LEU A 323 13.39 3.43 -6.49
C LEU A 323 12.96 2.12 -5.84
N ARG A 324 12.97 1.01 -6.57
CA ARG A 324 12.57 -0.30 -6.06
C ARG A 324 13.37 -0.68 -4.81
N GLY A 325 12.64 -0.87 -3.70
CA GLY A 325 13.20 -1.26 -2.41
C GLY A 325 14.21 -0.25 -1.84
N MET A 326 14.19 1.00 -2.32
CA MET A 326 15.10 2.06 -1.88
C MET A 326 14.76 2.55 -0.46
N ILE A 327 13.48 2.48 -0.06
CA ILE A 327 13.06 2.90 1.27
C ILE A 327 13.58 1.89 2.30
N ASN A 328 14.34 2.36 3.30
CA ASN A 328 14.93 1.51 4.33
C ASN A 328 13.92 1.19 5.46
N PRO A 329 13.45 -0.05 5.63
CA PRO A 329 12.46 -0.38 6.64
C PRO A 329 12.99 -0.27 8.08
N SER A 330 14.31 -0.43 8.28
CA SER A 330 14.96 -0.22 9.57
C SER A 330 14.80 1.22 10.06
N PHE A 331 14.75 2.20 9.15
CA PHE A 331 14.44 3.59 9.51
C PHE A 331 13.08 3.69 10.19
N PHE A 332 12.08 2.98 9.67
CA PHE A 332 10.72 2.97 10.23
C PHE A 332 10.56 2.06 11.43
N ARG A 333 11.53 1.19 11.70
CA ARG A 333 11.60 0.37 12.91
C ARG A 333 12.14 1.19 14.09
N GLU A 334 13.22 1.94 13.87
CA GLU A 334 14.00 2.53 14.96
C GLU A 334 13.81 4.03 15.12
N ARG A 335 13.64 4.80 14.04
CA ARG A 335 13.58 6.27 14.12
C ARG A 335 12.18 6.77 14.43
N ILE A 336 12.06 8.02 14.86
CA ILE A 336 10.77 8.68 15.01
C ILE A 336 10.59 9.71 13.91
N LEU A 337 9.45 9.65 13.23
CA LEU A 337 9.14 10.56 12.13
C LEU A 337 8.59 11.92 12.60
N LYS A 338 8.05 11.98 13.82
CA LYS A 338 7.33 13.13 14.36
C LYS A 338 7.39 13.12 15.88
N ILE A 339 7.74 14.24 16.52
CA ILE A 339 7.74 14.41 17.97
C ILE A 339 6.37 13.97 18.55
N PRO A 340 6.34 13.15 19.61
CA PRO A 340 5.08 12.73 20.23
C PRO A 340 4.37 13.93 20.85
N LEU A 341 3.04 13.90 20.78
CA LEU A 341 2.21 14.79 21.57
C LEU A 341 1.89 14.06 22.87
N PHE A 342 2.36 14.60 23.99
CA PHE A 342 2.11 14.03 25.31
C PHE A 342 0.64 14.18 25.67
N LEU A 343 0.03 13.07 26.04
CA LEU A 343 -1.34 12.99 26.50
C LEU A 343 -1.26 12.55 27.96
N SER A 344 -1.70 13.39 28.89
CA SER A 344 -1.90 12.94 30.27
C SER A 344 -3.17 12.11 30.30
N VAL A 345 -3.11 10.96 30.96
CA VAL A 345 -4.18 9.99 30.99
C VAL A 345 -4.45 9.60 32.43
N ASN A 346 -5.67 9.75 32.92
CA ASN A 346 -6.09 9.21 34.22
C ASN A 346 -6.99 8.02 33.97
N LEU A 347 -6.55 6.82 34.38
CA LEU A 347 -7.22 5.55 34.15
C LEU A 347 -7.92 5.05 35.40
N GLY A 348 -9.18 4.65 35.29
CA GLY A 348 -9.93 4.08 36.41
C GLY A 348 -11.22 4.85 36.73
N PRO A 349 -12.03 4.31 37.66
CA PRO A 349 -13.21 4.98 38.15
C PRO A 349 -12.85 6.19 39.01
N LYS A 350 -13.75 7.17 39.08
CA LYS A 350 -13.55 8.41 39.85
C LYS A 350 -13.23 8.09 41.30
N GLY A 351 -12.11 8.63 41.80
CA GLY A 351 -11.63 8.42 43.17
C GLY A 351 -10.61 7.28 43.31
N ASP A 352 -10.44 6.48 42.26
CA ASP A 352 -9.43 5.42 42.17
C ASP A 352 -8.68 5.52 40.83
N GLU A 353 -8.38 6.75 40.41
CA GLU A 353 -7.72 7.04 39.14
C GLU A 353 -6.20 6.84 39.24
N GLU A 354 -5.63 6.15 38.27
CA GLU A 354 -4.19 6.03 38.07
C GLU A 354 -3.70 7.06 37.06
N PRO A 355 -2.80 7.98 37.43
CA PRO A 355 -2.16 8.86 36.46
C PRO A 355 -1.16 8.06 35.61
N SER A 356 -1.24 8.28 34.30
CA SER A 356 -0.42 7.65 33.28
C SER A 356 -0.28 8.60 32.08
N LEU A 357 0.29 8.11 31.00
CA LEU A 357 0.51 8.86 29.77
C LEU A 357 0.23 8.01 28.53
N ALA A 358 -0.11 8.69 27.44
CA ALA A 358 -0.10 8.09 26.12
C ALA A 358 0.66 8.98 25.14
N TYR A 359 1.53 8.40 24.32
CA TYR A 359 2.20 9.13 23.22
C TYR A 359 1.36 9.17 21.94
N SER A 360 0.34 8.29 21.85
CA SER A 360 -0.38 8.05 20.61
C SER A 360 -1.81 7.57 20.85
N LEU A 361 -2.76 8.23 20.18
CA LEU A 361 -4.15 7.80 20.06
C LEU A 361 -4.41 7.33 18.63
N SER A 362 -4.97 6.12 18.51
CA SER A 362 -5.60 5.65 17.29
C SER A 362 -7.13 5.83 17.38
N ARG A 363 -7.83 5.66 16.27
CA ARG A 363 -9.31 5.64 16.28
C ARG A 363 -9.90 4.49 17.09
N LYS A 364 -9.13 3.42 17.27
CA LYS A 364 -9.58 2.21 17.96
C LYS A 364 -9.18 2.15 19.43
N GLY A 365 -8.17 2.91 19.85
CA GLY A 365 -7.59 2.76 21.19
C GLY A 365 -6.21 3.40 21.34
N PHE A 366 -5.55 3.09 22.44
CA PHE A 366 -4.20 3.52 22.79
C PHE A 366 -3.52 2.48 23.69
N TYR A 367 -2.21 2.63 23.86
CA TYR A 367 -1.42 1.89 24.84
C TYR A 367 -0.93 2.87 25.91
N SER A 368 -0.94 2.43 27.16
CA SER A 368 -0.53 3.21 28.34
C SER A 368 0.29 2.31 29.26
N PRO A 369 1.40 2.81 29.85
CA PRO A 369 2.05 2.13 30.96
C PRO A 369 1.14 2.19 32.19
N VAL A 370 1.03 1.11 32.94
CA VAL A 370 0.18 1.03 34.13
C VAL A 370 0.84 0.16 35.18
N ILE A 371 0.70 0.59 36.43
CA ILE A 371 1.16 -0.09 37.63
C ILE A 371 0.10 -1.09 38.07
N ARG A 372 -1.19 -0.71 38.04
CA ARG A 372 -2.26 -1.61 38.47
C ARG A 372 -2.71 -2.47 37.31
N GLU A 373 -2.73 -3.78 37.58
CA GLU A 373 -3.13 -4.76 36.60
C GLU A 373 -4.62 -4.61 36.25
N PRO A 374 -4.96 -4.30 34.98
CA PRO A 374 -6.35 -4.12 34.61
C PRO A 374 -7.06 -5.45 34.40
N GLU A 375 -8.33 -5.52 34.84
CA GLU A 375 -9.24 -6.61 34.50
C GLU A 375 -9.58 -6.56 33.01
N LEU A 376 -9.10 -7.53 32.23
CA LEU A 376 -9.35 -7.60 30.79
C LEU A 376 -10.85 -7.70 30.47
N ASN A 377 -11.25 -7.05 29.37
CA ASN A 377 -12.61 -7.03 28.85
C ASN A 377 -13.68 -6.36 29.76
N LYS A 378 -13.27 -5.77 30.88
CA LYS A 378 -14.16 -4.98 31.75
C LYS A 378 -14.10 -3.50 31.37
N VAL A 379 -15.26 -2.87 31.19
CA VAL A 379 -15.33 -1.44 30.87
C VAL A 379 -14.81 -0.64 32.05
N THR A 380 -13.89 0.27 31.77
CA THR A 380 -13.41 1.29 32.71
C THR A 380 -13.45 2.67 32.05
N THR A 381 -13.13 3.71 32.80
CA THR A 381 -13.11 5.09 32.31
C THR A 381 -11.69 5.62 32.21
N VAL A 382 -11.51 6.53 31.26
CA VAL A 382 -10.28 7.28 31.11
C VAL A 382 -10.57 8.77 30.92
N SER A 383 -9.77 9.61 31.55
CA SER A 383 -9.78 11.05 31.33
C SER A 383 -8.49 11.47 30.64
N PHE A 384 -8.59 12.27 29.57
CA PHE A 384 -7.44 12.79 28.84
C PHE A 384 -7.31 14.29 29.06
N TYR A 385 -6.08 14.75 29.27
CA TYR A 385 -5.73 16.17 29.19
C TYR A 385 -4.79 16.41 28.01
N ILE A 386 -5.21 17.29 27.09
CA ILE A 386 -4.49 17.61 25.86
C ILE A 386 -4.51 19.12 25.62
N ALA A 387 -3.33 19.75 25.73
CA ALA A 387 -3.11 21.16 25.40
C ALA A 387 -4.18 22.10 25.98
N GLY A 388 -4.41 22.03 27.29
CA GLY A 388 -5.36 22.89 28.00
C GLY A 388 -6.82 22.39 28.02
N ARG A 389 -7.14 21.28 27.34
CA ARG A 389 -8.51 20.74 27.30
C ARG A 389 -8.61 19.38 27.98
N ASN A 390 -9.58 19.26 28.89
CA ASN A 390 -9.96 17.99 29.53
C ASN A 390 -11.05 17.28 28.74
N PHE A 391 -10.90 15.97 28.61
CA PHE A 391 -11.92 15.04 28.10
C PHE A 391 -12.11 13.94 29.13
N GLU A 392 -13.15 14.08 29.94
CA GLU A 392 -13.36 13.21 31.10
C GLU A 392 -14.28 12.02 30.78
N LYS A 393 -14.10 10.93 31.56
CA LYS A 393 -15.01 9.78 31.59
C LYS A 393 -15.25 9.12 30.23
N ILE A 394 -14.22 9.03 29.39
CA ILE A 394 -14.30 8.28 28.13
C ILE A 394 -14.30 6.78 28.46
N PRO A 395 -15.29 6.00 28.00
CA PRO A 395 -15.30 4.57 28.23
C PRO A 395 -14.19 3.88 27.42
N VAL A 396 -13.48 2.97 28.06
CA VAL A 396 -12.42 2.15 27.46
C VAL A 396 -12.49 0.71 27.98
N VAL A 397 -11.98 -0.22 27.20
CA VAL A 397 -11.89 -1.63 27.56
C VAL A 397 -10.43 -2.08 27.40
N PRO A 398 -9.76 -2.54 28.47
CA PRO A 398 -8.45 -3.17 28.36
C PRO A 398 -8.60 -4.51 27.63
N VAL A 399 -7.83 -4.74 26.58
CA VAL A 399 -7.91 -5.96 25.75
C VAL A 399 -6.61 -6.77 25.75
N TRP A 400 -5.53 -6.19 26.27
CA TRP A 400 -4.24 -6.83 26.41
C TRP A 400 -3.44 -6.14 27.50
N LYS A 401 -2.58 -6.89 28.19
CA LYS A 401 -1.74 -6.41 29.29
C LYS A 401 -0.36 -7.06 29.21
N ASN A 402 0.67 -6.28 29.51
CA ASN A 402 2.07 -6.70 29.60
C ASN A 402 2.51 -6.61 31.05
N PHE A 403 2.32 -7.67 31.82
CA PHE A 403 2.71 -7.72 33.23
C PHE A 403 3.64 -8.93 33.43
N ARG A 404 4.75 -8.71 34.13
CA ARG A 404 5.71 -9.75 34.49
C ARG A 404 5.93 -9.69 36.01
N PRO A 405 5.13 -10.42 36.80
CA PRO A 405 5.25 -10.40 38.25
C PRO A 405 6.63 -10.84 38.74
N GLU A 406 7.31 -11.66 37.93
CA GLU A 406 8.63 -12.23 38.19
C GLU A 406 9.78 -11.21 38.01
N ASP A 407 9.52 -10.07 37.36
CA ASP A 407 10.53 -9.08 36.98
C ASP A 407 10.12 -7.68 37.50
N PRO A 408 10.64 -7.27 38.68
CA PRO A 408 10.28 -5.99 39.31
C PRO A 408 10.65 -4.76 38.48
N ASP A 409 11.64 -4.89 37.61
CA ASP A 409 12.12 -3.79 36.75
C ASP A 409 11.36 -3.73 35.41
N HIS A 410 10.43 -4.65 35.17
CA HIS A 410 9.66 -4.70 33.94
C HIS A 410 8.59 -3.61 33.89
N GLU A 411 8.67 -2.76 32.87
CA GLU A 411 7.67 -1.73 32.63
C GLU A 411 6.34 -2.32 32.17
N SER A 412 5.41 -2.35 33.12
CA SER A 412 4.07 -2.87 32.90
C SER A 412 3.19 -1.90 32.13
N GLY A 413 2.26 -2.43 31.35
CA GLY A 413 1.37 -1.61 30.55
C GLY A 413 0.20 -2.36 29.95
N ALA A 414 -0.77 -1.63 29.43
CA ALA A 414 -1.99 -2.21 28.90
C ALA A 414 -2.49 -1.49 27.66
N LEU A 415 -3.18 -2.26 26.82
CA LEU A 415 -3.81 -1.78 25.60
C LEU A 415 -5.30 -1.58 25.83
N TYR A 416 -5.76 -0.35 25.65
CA TYR A 416 -7.13 0.05 25.85
C TYR A 416 -7.81 0.32 24.51
N ARG A 417 -9.01 -0.21 24.32
CA ARG A 417 -9.86 0.02 23.13
C ARG A 417 -11.04 0.90 23.48
N PHE A 418 -11.46 1.71 22.52
CA PHE A 418 -12.66 2.54 22.65
C PHE A 418 -13.91 1.76 22.19
N PRO A 419 -14.90 1.51 23.08
CA PRO A 419 -16.19 0.93 22.71
C PRO A 419 -16.99 1.82 21.76
N LYS A 420 -16.76 3.15 21.82
CA LYS A 420 -17.27 4.16 20.88
C LYS A 420 -16.14 5.13 20.55
N ILE A 421 -15.96 5.45 19.27
CA ILE A 421 -14.87 6.36 18.84
C ILE A 421 -15.10 7.75 19.45
N PRO A 422 -14.14 8.28 20.24
CA PRO A 422 -14.26 9.62 20.83
C PRO A 422 -13.86 10.69 19.82
N TRP A 423 -14.74 10.98 18.85
CA TRP A 423 -14.45 11.92 17.76
C TRP A 423 -14.01 13.30 18.23
N GLY A 424 -14.59 13.82 19.31
CA GLY A 424 -14.19 15.11 19.89
C GLY A 424 -12.73 15.12 20.39
N LEU A 425 -12.29 14.06 21.07
CA LEU A 425 -10.91 13.88 21.51
C LEU A 425 -9.96 13.80 20.31
N LEU A 426 -10.32 12.97 19.32
CA LEU A 426 -9.48 12.75 18.15
C LEU A 426 -9.36 14.01 17.30
N ALA A 427 -10.47 14.71 17.04
CA ALA A 427 -10.50 15.95 16.29
C ALA A 427 -9.66 17.05 16.97
N TRP A 428 -9.80 17.21 18.29
CA TRP A 428 -8.99 18.16 19.05
C TRP A 428 -7.50 17.83 18.97
N ARG A 429 -7.13 16.57 19.17
CA ARG A 429 -5.74 16.12 19.03
C ARG A 429 -5.18 16.43 17.65
N TRP A 430 -5.96 16.17 16.59
CA TRP A 430 -5.54 16.46 15.21
C TRP A 430 -5.34 17.96 14.99
N PHE A 431 -6.27 18.80 15.47
CA PHE A 431 -6.16 20.25 15.41
C PHE A 431 -4.88 20.76 16.09
N ILE A 432 -4.62 20.33 17.34
CA ILE A 432 -3.40 20.72 18.07
C ILE A 432 -2.15 20.27 17.33
N ARG A 433 -2.18 19.06 16.74
CA ARG A 433 -1.05 18.53 15.98
C ARG A 433 -0.77 19.34 14.72
N ILE A 434 -1.81 19.74 13.98
CA ILE A 434 -1.67 20.60 12.80
C ILE A 434 -1.07 21.94 13.22
N LYS A 435 -1.59 22.54 14.30
CA LYS A 435 -1.06 23.80 14.84
C LYS A 435 0.42 23.70 15.23
N GLN A 436 0.81 22.62 15.89
CA GLN A 436 2.21 22.37 16.26
C GLN A 436 3.09 22.20 15.02
N GLN A 437 2.65 21.42 14.04
CA GLN A 437 3.41 21.18 12.83
C GLN A 437 3.58 22.46 12.00
N TYR A 438 2.53 23.30 11.93
CA TYR A 438 2.60 24.62 11.30
C TYR A 438 3.64 25.52 11.98
N ARG A 439 3.60 25.60 13.32
CA ARG A 439 4.57 26.39 14.09
C ARG A 439 6.01 25.91 13.89
N ASN A 440 6.26 24.61 14.01
CA ASN A 440 7.58 24.04 13.78
C ASN A 440 8.09 24.29 12.36
N THR A 441 7.18 24.40 11.38
CA THR A 441 7.54 24.71 9.99
C THR A 441 7.99 26.16 9.89
N LEU A 442 7.24 27.11 10.50
CA LEU A 442 7.64 28.51 10.56
C LEU A 442 8.99 28.70 11.26
N ASP A 443 9.18 28.06 12.41
CA ASP A 443 10.42 28.14 13.20
C ASP A 443 11.63 27.53 12.46
N ALA A 444 11.42 26.66 11.47
CA ALA A 444 12.48 26.10 10.62
C ALA A 444 12.86 27.00 9.43
N PHE A 445 12.00 27.96 9.07
CA PHE A 445 12.23 28.92 8.00
C PHE A 445 12.64 30.32 8.52
N SER A 446 12.55 30.56 9.82
CA SER A 446 13.13 31.70 10.54
C SER A 446 14.54 31.40 11.00
#